data_AF-A0A3A4PLC8-F1
#
_entry.id   AF-A0A3A4PLC8-F1
#
_cell.length_a   1.000
_cell.length_b   1.000
_cell.length_c   1.000
_cell.angle_alpha   90.00
_cell.angle_beta   90.00
_cell.angle_gamma   90.00
#
_symmetry.space_group_name_H-M   'P 1'
#
loop_
_entity.id
_entity.type
_entity.pdbx_description
1 polymer ?
#
loop_
_entity_poly.entity_id
_entity_poly.type
_entity_poly.pdbx_seq_one_letter_code
_entity_poly.pdbx_strand_id
1 'polypeptide(L)'
;MQTRAEPLAAVPSEGTIARTGRAAETSSVDRRITRTDSTEDRTAAVFRRSRRRRWARSVCTGASAALAALYLRSVVRPGVALYTAAGYGGVAEGLVVVAWWPLPPRGCARMPVQLGQFGFHEQRLRWWFDAVGNASSGRVHVPIWAMLVPVAALTAWLWRRERPRPNHCCLCGYNLTGNTTGRCPECGSPCPDELGPQTGPSTAPGGSSGGD
;
A
#
# COMPACT_ATOMS: atom_id res chain seq x y z
N MET A 1 -35.20 31.74 -18.99
CA MET A 1 -34.70 30.36 -18.79
C MET A 1 -35.44 29.77 -17.60
N GLN A 2 -36.44 28.90 -17.86
CA GLN A 2 -37.30 28.29 -16.85
C GLN A 2 -36.61 27.10 -16.18
N THR A 3 -36.43 27.18 -14.86
CA THR A 3 -36.04 26.08 -13.98
C THR A 3 -37.22 25.13 -13.80
N ARG A 4 -37.14 23.93 -14.39
CA ARG A 4 -38.07 22.81 -14.14
C ARG A 4 -37.66 22.10 -12.85
N ALA A 5 -38.58 22.04 -11.90
CA ALA A 5 -38.49 21.21 -10.70
C ALA A 5 -38.83 19.76 -11.05
N GLU A 6 -37.98 18.80 -10.65
CA GLU A 6 -38.26 17.37 -10.71
C GLU A 6 -39.04 16.91 -9.46
N PRO A 7 -40.03 16.00 -9.60
CA PRO A 7 -40.84 15.51 -8.49
C PRO A 7 -40.19 14.35 -7.72
N LEU A 8 -40.40 14.36 -6.40
CA LEU A 8 -40.01 13.31 -5.45
C LEU A 8 -40.64 11.95 -5.81
N ALA A 9 -39.80 10.93 -5.97
CA ALA A 9 -40.22 9.54 -6.08
C ALA A 9 -40.62 8.96 -4.71
N ALA A 10 -41.74 8.22 -4.72
CA ALA A 10 -42.43 7.66 -3.58
C ALA A 10 -41.67 6.55 -2.86
N VAL A 11 -41.77 6.55 -1.53
CA VAL A 11 -41.30 5.51 -0.61
C VAL A 11 -42.32 4.36 -0.58
N PRO A 12 -41.93 3.10 -0.85
CA PRO A 12 -42.83 1.97 -0.69
C PRO A 12 -42.95 1.56 0.79
N SER A 13 -44.21 1.27 1.16
CA SER A 13 -44.75 0.93 2.47
C SER A 13 -44.22 -0.37 3.07
N GLU A 14 -43.99 -0.34 4.38
CA GLU A 14 -43.63 -1.45 5.24
C GLU A 14 -44.71 -2.55 5.24
N GLY A 15 -44.34 -3.73 4.75
CA GLY A 15 -45.14 -4.95 4.85
C GLY A 15 -44.90 -5.66 6.17
N THR A 16 -45.81 -5.48 7.12
CA THR A 16 -45.89 -6.24 8.38
C THR A 16 -46.31 -7.68 8.09
N ILE A 17 -45.36 -8.62 8.08
CA ILE A 17 -45.65 -10.06 8.09
C ILE A 17 -45.49 -10.57 9.53
N ALA A 18 -46.64 -10.80 10.17
CA ALA A 18 -46.75 -11.54 11.41
C ALA A 18 -46.25 -12.97 11.22
N ARG A 19 -45.15 -13.32 11.89
CA ARG A 19 -44.67 -14.71 11.97
C ARG A 19 -45.00 -15.27 13.34
N THR A 20 -46.05 -16.08 13.34
CA THR A 20 -46.55 -16.88 14.44
C THR A 20 -45.52 -17.90 14.91
N GLY A 21 -45.48 -18.09 16.23
CA GLY A 21 -44.52 -18.94 16.91
C GLY A 21 -44.65 -20.43 16.62
N ARG A 22 -43.50 -21.10 16.67
CA ARG A 22 -43.33 -22.51 17.07
C ARG A 22 -41.85 -22.82 17.18
N ALA A 23 -41.52 -23.76 18.06
CA ALA A 23 -40.22 -24.40 18.27
C ALA A 23 -39.25 -23.69 19.24
N ALA A 24 -39.71 -23.55 20.49
CA ALA A 24 -38.82 -23.38 21.64
C ALA A 24 -38.50 -24.76 22.25
N GLU A 25 -37.75 -25.64 21.58
CA GLU A 25 -37.26 -26.87 22.26
C GLU A 25 -36.07 -27.62 21.64
N THR A 26 -35.33 -27.02 20.68
CA THR A 26 -34.09 -27.62 20.14
C THR A 26 -32.82 -26.78 20.35
N SER A 27 -32.88 -25.71 21.16
CA SER A 27 -31.85 -24.63 21.13
C SER A 27 -30.54 -24.87 21.91
N SER A 28 -30.34 -26.03 22.53
CA SER A 28 -29.20 -26.28 23.42
C SER A 28 -28.00 -26.95 22.73
N VAL A 29 -28.26 -27.94 21.85
CA VAL A 29 -27.19 -28.73 21.21
C VAL A 29 -26.63 -28.06 19.95
N ASP A 30 -27.44 -27.27 19.25
CA ASP A 30 -27.06 -26.60 18.00
C ASP A 30 -26.16 -25.34 18.22
N ARG A 31 -26.13 -24.81 19.45
CA ARG A 31 -25.21 -23.70 19.80
C ARG A 31 -23.74 -24.12 19.86
N ARG A 32 -23.44 -25.42 19.92
CA ARG A 32 -22.05 -25.87 20.05
C ARG A 32 -21.34 -25.96 18.69
N ILE A 33 -22.09 -26.13 17.59
CA ILE A 33 -21.53 -26.23 16.22
C ILE A 33 -21.23 -24.84 15.62
N THR A 34 -22.01 -23.81 15.95
CA THR A 34 -21.76 -22.44 15.46
C THR A 34 -20.51 -21.76 16.07
N ARG A 35 -19.87 -22.36 17.08
CA ARG A 35 -18.73 -21.73 17.76
C ARG A 35 -17.39 -22.01 17.05
N THR A 36 -17.26 -23.13 16.35
CA THR A 36 -16.03 -23.50 15.63
C THR A 36 -15.84 -22.63 14.37
N ASP A 37 -16.92 -22.31 13.65
CA ASP A 37 -16.87 -21.43 12.46
C ASP A 37 -16.30 -20.04 12.78
N SER A 38 -16.56 -19.52 13.99
CA SER A 38 -16.07 -18.19 14.36
C SER A 38 -14.54 -18.09 14.47
N THR A 39 -13.85 -19.21 14.71
CA THR A 39 -12.39 -19.22 14.89
C THR A 39 -11.64 -19.28 13.56
N GLU A 40 -12.15 -20.04 12.59
CA GLU A 40 -11.60 -20.10 11.23
C GLU A 40 -11.75 -18.75 10.52
N ASP A 41 -12.90 -18.10 10.66
CA ASP A 41 -13.13 -16.77 10.06
C ASP A 41 -12.19 -15.70 10.63
N ARG A 42 -11.94 -15.74 11.95
CA ARG A 42 -11.01 -14.80 12.61
C ARG A 42 -9.58 -15.02 12.14
N THR A 43 -9.11 -16.26 12.07
CA THR A 43 -7.75 -16.55 11.59
C THR A 43 -7.58 -16.14 10.13
N ALA A 44 -8.55 -16.45 9.26
CA ALA A 44 -8.54 -16.02 7.86
C ALA A 44 -8.54 -14.49 7.71
N ALA A 45 -9.28 -13.76 8.57
CA ALA A 45 -9.25 -12.30 8.59
C ALA A 45 -7.87 -11.74 8.98
N VAL A 46 -7.20 -12.33 9.98
CA VAL A 46 -5.85 -11.95 10.42
C VAL A 46 -4.83 -12.18 9.30
N PHE A 47 -4.88 -13.35 8.64
CA PHE A 47 -3.99 -13.64 7.50
C PHE A 47 -4.20 -12.68 6.32
N ARG A 48 -5.46 -12.33 5.99
CA ARG A 48 -5.76 -11.35 4.94
C ARG A 48 -5.20 -9.97 5.29
N ARG A 49 -5.29 -9.54 6.55
CA ARG A 49 -4.76 -8.25 7.01
C ARG A 49 -3.23 -8.21 6.95
N SER A 50 -2.55 -9.28 7.35
CA SER A 50 -1.08 -9.35 7.30
C SER A 50 -0.54 -9.37 5.87
N ARG A 51 -1.22 -10.07 4.95
CA ARG A 51 -0.87 -10.10 3.52
C ARG A 51 -1.04 -8.73 2.86
N ARG A 52 -2.16 -8.04 3.11
CA ARG A 52 -2.41 -6.69 2.55
C ARG A 52 -1.34 -5.69 3.00
N ARG A 53 -0.92 -5.75 4.27
CA ARG A 53 0.15 -4.87 4.79
C ARG A 53 1.49 -5.14 4.12
N ARG A 54 1.91 -6.41 4.01
CA ARG A 54 3.14 -6.79 3.32
C ARG A 54 3.15 -6.31 1.86
N TRP A 55 2.03 -6.51 1.15
CA TRP A 55 1.91 -6.04 -0.23
C TRP A 55 2.01 -4.52 -0.35
N ALA A 56 1.31 -3.77 0.51
CA ALA A 56 1.39 -2.31 0.51
C ALA A 56 2.82 -1.80 0.74
N ARG A 57 3.59 -2.44 1.63
CA ARG A 57 5.02 -2.12 1.84
C ARG A 57 5.86 -2.36 0.59
N SER A 58 5.72 -3.53 -0.04
CA SER A 58 6.48 -3.87 -1.24
C SER A 58 6.19 -2.87 -2.36
N VAL A 59 4.93 -2.47 -2.53
CA VAL A 59 4.54 -1.45 -3.51
C VAL A 59 5.14 -0.08 -3.17
N CYS A 60 5.02 0.40 -1.93
CA CYS A 60 5.54 1.71 -1.54
C CYS A 60 7.08 1.78 -1.60
N THR A 61 7.75 0.69 -1.19
CA THR A 61 9.22 0.58 -1.25
C THR A 61 9.70 0.54 -2.70
N GLY A 62 9.02 -0.26 -3.55
CA GLY A 62 9.29 -0.30 -4.98
C GLY A 62 9.08 1.05 -5.65
N ALA A 63 7.99 1.75 -5.35
CA ALA A 63 7.71 3.09 -5.86
C ALA A 63 8.77 4.11 -5.42
N SER A 64 9.17 4.09 -4.14
CA SER A 64 10.24 4.95 -3.62
C SER A 64 11.57 4.71 -4.34
N ALA A 65 11.96 3.43 -4.49
CA ALA A 65 13.19 3.05 -5.17
C ALA A 65 13.17 3.43 -6.65
N ALA A 66 12.04 3.23 -7.33
CA ALA A 66 11.86 3.62 -8.73
C ALA A 66 11.97 5.13 -8.92
N LEU A 67 11.34 5.94 -8.06
CA LEU A 67 11.45 7.40 -8.09
C LEU A 67 12.88 7.88 -7.80
N ALA A 68 13.56 7.27 -6.84
CA ALA A 68 14.95 7.58 -6.54
C ALA A 68 15.89 7.24 -7.71
N ALA A 69 15.72 6.07 -8.32
CA ALA A 69 16.47 5.66 -9.50
C ALA A 69 16.20 6.59 -10.70
N LEU A 70 14.93 6.96 -10.90
CA LEU A 70 14.52 7.90 -11.94
C LEU A 70 15.15 9.29 -11.71
N TYR A 71 15.17 9.78 -10.47
CA TYR A 71 15.84 11.02 -10.11
C TYR A 71 17.34 10.97 -10.42
N LEU A 72 18.06 9.96 -9.93
CA LEU A 72 19.49 9.80 -10.19
C LEU A 72 19.79 9.69 -11.69
N ARG A 73 19.00 8.89 -12.42
CA ARG A 73 19.13 8.74 -13.87
C ARG A 73 18.86 10.06 -14.61
N SER A 74 17.94 10.87 -14.12
CA SER A 74 17.59 12.16 -14.71
C SER A 74 18.66 13.23 -14.51
N VAL A 75 19.44 13.14 -13.42
CA VAL A 75 20.57 14.04 -13.16
C VAL A 75 21.79 13.70 -14.02
N VAL A 76 22.05 12.40 -14.26
CA VAL A 76 23.30 11.95 -14.91
C VAL A 76 23.20 11.90 -16.45
N ARG A 77 21.99 11.89 -17.01
CA ARG A 77 21.77 11.62 -18.43
C ARG A 77 20.71 12.57 -19.01
N PRO A 78 20.76 12.85 -20.32
CA PRO A 78 19.75 13.68 -20.97
C PRO A 78 18.36 13.10 -20.76
N GLY A 79 17.39 14.02 -20.65
CA GLY A 79 16.00 13.69 -20.39
C GLY A 79 15.35 12.91 -21.52
N VAL A 80 14.32 12.14 -21.16
CA VAL A 80 13.48 11.41 -22.11
C VAL A 80 12.09 12.02 -22.07
N ALA A 81 11.50 12.28 -23.24
CA ALA A 81 10.10 12.68 -23.32
C ALA A 81 9.32 11.88 -24.34
N LEU A 82 8.04 11.73 -24.03
CA LEU A 82 7.01 11.17 -24.88
C LEU A 82 6.18 12.32 -25.43
N TYR A 83 6.17 12.46 -26.75
CA TYR A 83 5.38 13.46 -27.46
C TYR A 83 4.07 12.84 -27.96
N THR A 84 2.98 13.59 -27.84
CA THR A 84 1.63 13.20 -28.29
C THR A 84 1.00 14.36 -29.05
N ALA A 85 -0.13 14.14 -29.73
CA ALA A 85 -0.81 15.22 -30.44
C ALA A 85 -1.33 16.37 -29.55
N ALA A 86 -1.48 16.14 -28.24
CA ALA A 86 -2.05 17.10 -27.28
C ALA A 86 -1.02 17.71 -26.32
N GLY A 87 0.23 17.25 -26.37
CA GLY A 87 1.19 17.55 -25.31
C GLY A 87 2.43 16.66 -25.35
N TYR A 88 3.37 16.93 -24.45
CA TYR A 88 4.44 16.00 -24.13
C TYR A 88 4.58 15.81 -22.62
N GLY A 89 5.07 14.64 -22.24
CA GLY A 89 5.41 14.30 -20.86
C GLY A 89 6.81 13.70 -20.82
N GLY A 90 7.66 14.16 -19.91
CA GLY A 90 9.02 13.67 -19.84
C GLY A 90 9.69 13.87 -18.50
N VAL A 91 10.89 13.33 -18.38
CA VAL A 91 11.73 13.45 -17.19
C VAL A 91 13.11 13.92 -17.60
N ALA A 92 13.53 15.07 -17.07
CA ALA A 92 14.80 15.72 -17.39
C ALA A 92 15.30 16.51 -16.18
N GLU A 93 16.60 16.47 -15.88
CA GLU A 93 17.25 17.32 -14.88
C GLU A 93 16.60 17.27 -13.47
N GLY A 94 16.07 16.11 -13.08
CA GLY A 94 15.36 15.95 -11.81
C GLY A 94 13.94 16.52 -11.79
N LEU A 95 13.38 16.87 -12.95
CA LEU A 95 12.03 17.40 -13.13
C LEU A 95 11.18 16.42 -13.93
N VAL A 96 9.92 16.31 -13.54
CA VAL A 96 8.84 15.83 -14.42
C VAL A 96 8.29 17.04 -15.16
N VAL A 97 8.33 17.00 -16.48
CA VAL A 97 7.79 18.07 -17.33
C VAL A 97 6.56 17.56 -18.02
N VAL A 98 5.46 18.30 -17.86
CA VAL A 98 4.22 18.06 -18.59
C VAL A 98 3.89 19.34 -19.33
N ALA A 99 3.77 19.26 -20.64
CA ALA A 99 3.35 20.36 -21.49
C ALA A 99 2.13 19.97 -22.30
N TRP A 100 1.24 20.93 -22.52
CA TRP A 100 0.06 20.78 -23.35
C TRP A 100 -0.06 21.96 -24.32
N TRP A 101 -0.72 21.71 -25.44
CA TRP A 101 -1.03 22.72 -26.45
C TRP A 101 -2.42 22.46 -27.04
N PRO A 102 -2.99 23.43 -27.77
CA PRO A 102 -4.30 23.27 -28.36
C PRO A 102 -4.26 22.12 -29.35
N LEU A 103 -5.29 21.29 -29.33
CA LEU A 103 -5.42 20.23 -30.34
C LEU A 103 -5.41 20.87 -31.73
N PRO A 104 -4.69 20.27 -32.71
CA PRO A 104 -4.72 20.76 -34.06
C PRO A 104 -6.17 20.75 -34.61
N PRO A 105 -6.53 21.66 -35.51
CA PRO A 105 -7.85 21.68 -36.13
C PRO A 105 -8.23 20.32 -36.71
N ARG A 106 -9.53 20.01 -36.72
CA ARG A 106 -10.04 18.80 -37.37
C ARG A 106 -9.57 18.78 -38.84
N GLY A 107 -8.88 17.70 -39.23
CA GLY A 107 -8.36 17.51 -40.60
C GLY A 107 -6.84 17.67 -40.74
N CYS A 108 -6.14 18.20 -39.74
CA CYS A 108 -4.67 18.20 -39.74
C CYS A 108 -4.12 16.81 -39.36
N ALA A 109 -2.99 16.43 -39.97
CA ALA A 109 -2.30 15.18 -39.64
C ALA A 109 -1.95 15.13 -38.15
N ARG A 110 -2.33 14.05 -37.46
CA ARG A 110 -1.92 13.82 -36.08
C ARG A 110 -0.42 13.57 -36.05
N MET A 111 0.29 14.30 -35.21
CA MET A 111 1.70 14.05 -34.96
C MET A 111 1.84 12.64 -34.39
N PRO A 112 2.70 11.77 -34.96
CA PRO A 112 2.91 10.43 -34.42
C PRO A 112 3.52 10.54 -33.01
N VAL A 113 3.25 9.54 -32.17
CA VAL A 113 3.91 9.45 -30.86
C VAL A 113 5.40 9.26 -31.11
N GLN A 114 6.20 10.25 -30.70
CA GLN A 114 7.65 10.22 -30.86
C GLN A 114 8.32 10.13 -29.48
N LEU A 115 9.38 9.33 -29.40
CA LEU A 115 10.29 9.30 -28.26
C LEU A 115 11.54 10.08 -28.65
N GLY A 116 11.80 11.19 -27.96
CA GLY A 116 12.91 12.09 -28.27
C GLY A 116 13.75 12.39 -27.04
N GLN A 117 15.02 12.73 -27.27
CA GLN A 117 15.86 13.38 -26.26
C GLN A 117 15.60 14.88 -26.30
N PHE A 118 15.27 15.47 -25.15
CA PHE A 118 15.14 16.92 -25.02
C PHE A 118 16.51 17.53 -24.73
N GLY A 119 16.94 18.44 -25.59
CA GLY A 119 18.07 19.34 -25.34
C GLY A 119 17.62 20.59 -24.58
N PHE A 120 17.10 20.44 -23.36
CA PHE A 120 17.16 21.58 -22.44
C PHE A 120 18.58 21.60 -21.88
N HIS A 121 19.41 22.54 -22.34
CA HIS A 121 20.75 22.78 -21.81
C HIS A 121 20.77 23.95 -20.81
N GLU A 122 19.62 24.37 -20.28
CA GLU A 122 19.56 25.39 -19.24
C GLU A 122 19.88 24.74 -17.88
N GLN A 123 21.18 24.61 -17.60
CA GLN A 123 21.81 23.95 -16.44
C GLN A 123 21.47 24.50 -15.04
N ARG A 124 20.24 24.90 -14.77
CA ARG A 124 19.83 25.32 -13.43
C ARG A 124 18.86 24.31 -12.88
N LEU A 125 19.36 23.43 -12.02
CA LEU A 125 18.55 22.63 -11.09
C LEU A 125 17.44 23.52 -10.53
N ARG A 126 16.21 23.32 -11.02
CA ARG A 126 15.06 24.09 -10.56
C ARG A 126 14.57 23.47 -9.26
N TRP A 127 14.79 24.20 -8.18
CA TRP A 127 14.37 23.79 -6.84
C TRP A 127 12.88 24.03 -6.58
N TRP A 128 12.20 24.75 -7.47
CA TRP A 128 10.80 25.15 -7.28
C TRP A 128 9.90 24.69 -8.42
N PHE A 129 8.61 24.62 -8.11
CA PHE A 129 7.56 24.40 -9.10
C PHE A 129 7.52 25.59 -10.06
N ASP A 130 7.40 25.31 -11.34
CA ASP A 130 7.15 26.35 -12.35
C ASP A 130 5.99 25.92 -13.22
N ALA A 131 5.07 26.85 -13.46
CA ALA A 131 3.95 26.65 -14.35
C ALA A 131 3.85 27.87 -15.25
N VAL A 132 3.96 27.66 -16.55
CA VAL A 132 3.89 28.73 -17.55
C VAL A 132 2.83 28.35 -18.57
N GLY A 133 1.82 29.20 -18.74
CA GLY A 133 0.78 28.96 -19.74
C GLY A 133 -0.56 29.59 -19.40
N ASN A 134 -1.55 29.23 -20.20
CA ASN A 134 -2.96 29.55 -20.07
C ASN A 134 -3.79 28.25 -20.13
N ALA A 135 -5.12 28.38 -20.24
CA ALA A 135 -6.01 27.22 -20.29
C ALA A 135 -5.85 26.33 -21.55
N SER A 136 -5.34 26.88 -22.66
CA SER A 136 -5.23 26.17 -23.95
C SER A 136 -3.81 25.67 -24.24
N SER A 137 -2.78 26.28 -23.65
CA SER A 137 -1.40 25.86 -23.78
C SER A 137 -0.60 26.18 -22.53
N GLY A 138 0.31 25.29 -22.15
CA GLY A 138 1.17 25.53 -21.01
C GLY A 138 2.12 24.40 -20.73
N ARG A 139 2.93 24.59 -19.69
CA ARG A 139 3.84 23.58 -19.15
C ARG A 139 3.91 23.70 -17.65
N VAL A 140 4.03 22.56 -16.99
CA VAL A 140 4.25 22.45 -15.55
C VAL A 140 5.53 21.63 -15.35
N HIS A 141 6.42 22.19 -14.54
CA HIS A 141 7.63 21.56 -14.06
C HIS A 141 7.41 21.14 -12.61
N VAL A 142 7.46 19.84 -12.36
CA VAL A 142 7.33 19.27 -11.02
C VAL A 142 8.66 18.64 -10.63
N PRO A 143 9.37 19.15 -9.61
CA PRO A 143 10.57 18.50 -9.11
C PRO A 143 10.27 17.08 -8.63
N ILE A 144 11.04 16.09 -9.08
CA ILE A 144 10.84 14.68 -8.71
C ILE A 144 10.98 14.51 -7.19
N TRP A 145 11.83 15.30 -6.53
CA TRP A 145 11.97 15.26 -5.08
C TRP A 145 10.63 15.56 -4.37
N ALA A 146 9.77 16.40 -4.94
CA ALA A 146 8.45 16.72 -4.38
C ALA A 146 7.51 15.50 -4.39
N MET A 147 7.69 14.56 -5.33
CA MET A 147 6.98 13.27 -5.31
C MET A 147 7.72 12.23 -4.47
N LEU A 148 9.05 12.24 -4.47
CA LEU A 148 9.87 11.28 -3.73
C LEU A 148 9.69 11.42 -2.22
N VAL A 149 9.71 12.64 -1.67
CA VAL A 149 9.59 12.90 -0.23
C VAL A 149 8.31 12.30 0.39
N PRO A 150 7.09 12.56 -0.11
CA PRO A 150 5.88 11.99 0.48
C PRO A 150 5.82 10.46 0.35
N VAL A 151 6.29 9.89 -0.77
CA VAL A 151 6.32 8.43 -0.97
C VAL A 151 7.35 7.77 -0.04
N ALA A 152 8.52 8.39 0.13
CA ALA A 152 9.54 7.95 1.07
C ALA A 152 9.07 8.09 2.53
N ALA A 153 8.38 9.19 2.88
CA ALA A 153 7.81 9.40 4.21
C ALA A 153 6.72 8.37 4.53
N LEU A 154 5.81 8.08 3.58
CA LEU A 154 4.80 7.04 3.73
C LEU A 154 5.46 5.66 3.92
N THR A 155 6.49 5.36 3.12
CA THR A 155 7.26 4.12 3.24
C THR A 155 7.91 4.01 4.62
N ALA A 156 8.60 5.05 5.08
CA ALA A 156 9.22 5.10 6.38
C ALA A 156 8.19 4.96 7.52
N TRP A 157 7.02 5.59 7.39
CA TRP A 157 5.94 5.47 8.36
C TRP A 157 5.36 4.06 8.43
N LEU A 158 5.14 3.41 7.29
CA LEU A 158 4.69 2.00 7.25
C LEU A 158 5.71 1.10 7.96
N TRP A 159 7.00 1.26 7.62
CA TRP A 159 8.09 0.52 8.25
C TRP A 159 8.18 0.77 9.77
N ARG A 160 8.00 2.01 10.22
CA ARG A 160 8.00 2.34 11.66
C ARG A 160 6.81 1.71 12.39
N ARG A 161 5.62 1.71 11.79
CA ARG A 161 4.40 1.15 12.39
C ARG A 161 4.47 -0.37 12.56
N GLU A 162 5.36 -1.00 11.83
CA GLU A 162 5.47 -2.45 11.73
C GLU A 162 6.72 -3.00 12.40
N ARG A 163 7.54 -2.13 13.00
CA ARG A 163 8.52 -2.57 13.98
C ARG A 163 7.77 -3.40 15.03
N PRO A 164 8.11 -4.69 15.19
CA PRO A 164 7.53 -5.50 16.23
C PRO A 164 7.73 -4.76 17.53
N ARG A 165 6.63 -4.45 18.23
CA ARG A 165 6.79 -3.99 19.60
C ARG A 165 7.34 -5.18 20.38
N PRO A 166 8.40 -5.01 21.19
CA PRO A 166 8.83 -6.07 22.07
C PRO A 166 7.64 -6.54 22.92
N ASN A 167 7.61 -7.82 23.25
CA ASN A 167 6.53 -8.45 24.02
C ASN A 167 5.15 -8.36 23.37
N HIS A 168 5.03 -8.22 22.05
CA HIS A 168 3.74 -8.32 21.35
C HIS A 168 3.75 -9.50 20.37
N CYS A 169 2.63 -10.20 20.26
CA CYS A 169 2.49 -11.28 19.30
C CYS A 169 2.68 -10.75 17.86
N CYS A 170 3.56 -11.38 17.09
CA CYS A 170 3.86 -10.98 15.71
C CYS A 170 2.67 -11.17 14.74
N LEU A 171 1.69 -12.00 15.11
CA LEU A 171 0.53 -12.32 14.28
C LEU A 171 -0.67 -11.42 14.59
N CYS A 172 -1.12 -11.38 15.85
CA CYS A 172 -2.31 -10.61 16.23
C CYS A 172 -2.00 -9.24 16.86
N GLY A 173 -0.78 -9.02 17.35
CA GLY A 173 -0.40 -7.80 18.07
C GLY A 173 -0.84 -7.75 19.53
N TYR A 174 -1.30 -8.86 20.12
CA TYR A 174 -1.64 -8.93 21.54
C TYR A 174 -0.40 -8.70 22.41
N ASN A 175 -0.55 -7.98 23.52
CA ASN A 175 0.52 -7.74 24.47
C ASN A 175 0.79 -9.04 25.27
N LEU A 176 1.93 -9.67 25.03
CA LEU A 176 2.38 -10.90 25.68
C LEU A 176 3.00 -10.64 27.06
N THR A 177 3.03 -9.39 27.54
CA THR A 177 3.53 -9.08 28.90
C THR A 177 2.74 -9.88 29.94
N GLY A 178 3.44 -10.74 30.67
CA GLY A 178 2.85 -11.61 31.70
C GLY A 178 2.25 -12.92 31.18
N ASN A 179 2.38 -13.23 29.89
CA ASN A 179 1.93 -14.52 29.36
C ASN A 179 2.96 -15.62 29.61
N THR A 180 2.63 -16.57 30.49
CA THR A 180 3.51 -17.70 30.86
C THR A 180 3.25 -18.97 30.06
N THR A 181 2.19 -19.01 29.24
CA THR A 181 1.76 -20.23 28.53
C THR A 181 2.61 -20.57 27.30
N GLY A 182 3.52 -19.68 26.90
CA GLY A 182 4.28 -19.81 25.65
C GLY A 182 3.41 -19.66 24.39
N ARG A 183 2.10 -19.41 24.49
CA ARG A 183 1.19 -19.25 23.35
C ARG A 183 0.31 -18.03 23.50
N CYS A 184 0.09 -17.29 22.43
CA CYS A 184 -0.77 -16.11 22.46
C CYS A 184 -2.23 -16.50 22.77
N PRO A 185 -2.90 -15.89 23.77
CA PRO A 185 -4.27 -16.25 24.13
C PRO A 185 -5.31 -15.91 23.06
N GLU A 186 -5.03 -14.94 22.19
CA GLU A 186 -5.94 -14.53 21.11
C GLU A 186 -5.85 -15.44 19.87
N CYS A 187 -4.64 -15.84 19.48
CA CYS A 187 -4.41 -16.53 18.21
C CYS A 187 -3.76 -17.92 18.34
N GLY A 188 -3.44 -18.38 19.56
CA GLY A 188 -2.84 -19.69 19.85
C GLY A 188 -1.41 -19.89 19.35
N SER A 189 -0.82 -18.87 18.73
CA SER A 189 0.50 -18.95 18.11
C SER A 189 1.61 -18.97 19.16
N PRO A 190 2.68 -19.75 18.96
CA PRO A 190 3.80 -19.79 19.91
C PRO A 190 4.44 -18.41 20.04
N CYS A 191 4.78 -18.02 21.27
CA CYS A 191 5.49 -16.80 21.56
C CYS A 191 6.97 -17.00 21.22
N PRO A 192 7.63 -16.04 20.57
CA PRO A 192 9.04 -16.19 20.18
C PRO A 192 10.02 -16.30 21.37
N ASP A 193 9.59 -16.05 22.62
CA ASP A 193 10.47 -16.01 23.79
C ASP A 193 11.07 -17.36 24.21
N GLU A 194 10.56 -18.50 23.74
CA GLU A 194 11.23 -19.80 23.95
C GLU A 194 12.47 -19.99 23.05
N LEU A 195 12.62 -19.19 21.99
CA LEU A 195 13.92 -19.03 21.31
C LEU A 195 14.75 -17.99 22.06
N GLY A 196 14.92 -18.20 23.37
CA GLY A 196 16.01 -17.58 24.09
C GLY A 196 17.32 -17.81 23.32
N PRO A 197 18.34 -16.95 23.47
CA PRO A 197 19.63 -17.18 22.84
C PRO A 197 20.09 -18.56 23.29
N GLN A 198 20.08 -19.53 22.38
CA GLN A 198 20.68 -20.85 22.59
C GLN A 198 22.19 -20.63 22.70
N THR A 199 22.56 -20.11 23.86
CA THR A 199 23.92 -19.93 24.33
C THR A 199 24.35 -21.30 24.75
N GLY A 200 25.00 -21.99 23.83
CA GLY A 200 25.65 -23.25 24.11
C GLY A 200 25.27 -24.32 23.10
N PRO A 201 26.20 -24.74 22.23
CA PRO A 201 26.24 -26.16 21.90
C PRO A 201 26.19 -26.92 23.23
N SER A 202 25.09 -27.64 23.44
CA SER A 202 25.01 -28.73 24.41
C SER A 202 26.23 -29.60 24.16
N THR A 203 27.27 -29.37 24.95
CA THR A 203 28.49 -30.14 24.92
C THR A 203 28.04 -31.48 25.45
N ALA A 204 27.92 -32.43 24.54
CA ALA A 204 27.50 -33.79 24.86
C ALA A 204 28.30 -34.27 26.09
N PRO A 205 27.65 -34.85 27.11
CA PRO A 205 28.37 -35.62 28.10
C PRO A 205 28.90 -36.85 27.40
N GLY A 206 30.15 -36.77 26.92
CA GLY A 206 30.95 -37.95 26.62
C GLY A 206 31.15 -38.74 27.90
N GLY A 207 30.23 -39.65 28.18
CA GLY A 207 30.47 -40.80 29.06
C GLY A 207 31.72 -41.54 28.56
N SER A 208 32.69 -41.77 29.42
CA SER A 208 32.73 -42.82 30.43
C SER A 208 33.17 -44.18 29.85
N SER A 209 34.25 -44.68 30.46
CA SER A 209 34.49 -46.07 30.89
C SER A 209 34.81 -47.16 29.86
N GLY A 210 35.86 -47.91 30.20
CA GLY A 210 36.25 -49.21 29.66
C GLY A 210 37.71 -49.14 29.21
N GLY A 211 38.68 -49.87 29.76
CA GLY A 211 38.70 -51.08 30.57
C GLY A 211 40.05 -51.75 30.29
N ASP A 212 40.60 -52.40 31.32
CA ASP A 212 41.82 -53.25 31.37
C ASP A 212 43.19 -52.57 31.50
#